data_AF-A0A928XMU9-F1
#
_entry.id   AF-A0A928XMU9-F1
#
_cell.length_a   1.000
_cell.length_b   1.000
_cell.length_c   1.000
_cell.angle_alpha   90.00
_cell.angle_beta   90.00
_cell.angle_gamma   90.00
#
_symmetry.space_group_name_H-M   'P 1'
#
loop_
_entity.id
_entity.type
_entity.pdbx_description
1 polymer ?
#
loop_
_entity_poly.entity_id
_entity_poly.type
_entity_poly.pdbx_seq_one_letter_code
_entity_poly.pdbx_strand_id
1 'polypeptide(L)'
;MSRWSRMPAALLAAACALGCSRGESGERGRPRVELGARSLPSPAAADVGERCTDVADTRVCWVDGALRRVERPLPNLPTQRGFRCSGSGAARVCEDRRHASDAFECRGDLCTQRHPRLPDDGEWECADLDGALVCRGWAEAAGVVAGKPDPGWFCGPRQGHPGERICVDLAPERPAGEPWSCKFQFEAELPARACARGGPGPLGRACGAGCPFGSACVLDRCLPLEPKPGCWIDKDCDEGAKCAHGSCRELPR
;
A
#
# COMPACT_ATOMS: atom_id res chain seq x y z
N MET A 1 -68.04 28.71 -7.72
CA MET A 1 -69.16 28.00 -7.07
C MET A 1 -68.77 26.54 -6.91
N SER A 2 -69.00 26.04 -5.70
CA SER A 2 -68.61 24.74 -5.14
C SER A 2 -68.79 23.52 -6.04
N ARG A 3 -67.85 22.57 -5.91
CA ARG A 3 -68.16 21.15 -5.62
C ARG A 3 -66.92 20.45 -5.07
N TRP A 4 -66.92 20.29 -3.75
CA TRP A 4 -66.11 19.32 -3.03
C TRP A 4 -66.76 17.95 -3.19
N SER A 5 -66.01 16.97 -3.71
CA SER A 5 -66.37 15.55 -3.56
C SER A 5 -65.35 14.91 -2.64
N ARG A 6 -65.86 14.50 -1.47
CA ARG A 6 -65.18 13.67 -0.48
C ARG A 6 -65.00 12.27 -1.07
N MET A 7 -63.81 11.70 -0.95
CA MET A 7 -63.63 10.25 -0.98
C MET A 7 -62.90 9.79 0.28
N PRO A 8 -63.22 8.58 0.77
CA PRO A 8 -62.95 8.17 2.13
C PRO A 8 -61.52 7.68 2.31
N ALA A 9 -61.00 7.93 3.51
CA ALA A 9 -59.86 7.23 4.08
C ALA A 9 -60.17 5.74 4.19
N ALA A 10 -59.38 4.89 3.54
CA ALA A 10 -59.31 3.47 3.82
C ALA A 10 -57.90 3.14 4.30
N LEU A 11 -57.81 2.91 5.61
CA LEU A 11 -56.72 2.24 6.29
C LEU A 11 -56.51 0.85 5.67
N LEU A 12 -55.27 0.54 5.29
CA LEU A 12 -54.76 -0.83 5.24
C LEU A 12 -53.30 -0.80 5.69
N ALA A 13 -53.14 -0.90 7.00
CA ALA A 13 -51.87 -1.25 7.63
C ALA A 13 -51.61 -2.74 7.42
N ALA A 14 -50.82 -3.08 6.42
CA ALA A 14 -50.24 -4.40 6.27
C ALA A 14 -48.86 -4.40 6.94
N ALA A 15 -48.82 -4.82 8.20
CA ALA A 15 -47.59 -5.11 8.92
C ALA A 15 -46.94 -6.37 8.33
N CYS A 16 -46.04 -6.20 7.36
CA CYS A 16 -45.11 -7.26 6.98
C CYS A 16 -44.06 -7.40 8.09
N ALA A 17 -44.35 -8.27 9.06
CA ALA A 17 -43.36 -8.86 9.95
C ALA A 17 -42.49 -9.85 9.14
N LEU A 18 -41.61 -9.32 8.31
CA LEU A 18 -40.48 -10.08 7.79
C LEU A 18 -39.39 -10.02 8.86
N GLY A 19 -39.28 -11.13 9.60
CA GLY A 19 -38.21 -11.34 10.56
C GLY A 19 -36.86 -11.09 9.89
N CYS A 20 -36.19 -10.03 10.34
CA CYS A 20 -34.77 -9.87 10.12
C CYS A 20 -34.08 -11.00 10.88
N SER A 21 -33.87 -12.12 10.19
CA SER A 21 -32.88 -13.09 10.62
C SER A 21 -31.55 -12.34 10.63
N ARG A 22 -31.02 -12.12 11.83
CA ARG A 22 -29.60 -11.85 12.05
C ARG A 22 -28.86 -13.04 11.45
N GLY A 23 -28.57 -12.97 10.16
CA GLY A 23 -27.50 -13.75 9.58
C GLY A 23 -26.25 -13.27 10.28
N GLU A 24 -25.75 -14.05 11.24
CA GLU A 24 -24.34 -14.11 11.53
C GLU A 24 -23.65 -14.38 10.19
N SER A 25 -23.32 -13.29 9.51
CA SER A 25 -22.36 -13.27 8.44
C SER A 25 -21.07 -13.62 9.14
N GLY A 26 -20.85 -14.93 9.30
CA GLY A 26 -19.56 -15.45 9.66
C GLY A 26 -18.59 -14.88 8.65
N GLU A 27 -17.85 -13.86 9.08
CA GLU A 27 -16.54 -13.55 8.55
C GLU A 27 -15.82 -14.90 8.50
N ARG A 28 -15.87 -15.54 7.33
CA ARG A 28 -14.89 -16.53 6.94
C ARG A 28 -13.61 -15.72 6.81
N GLY A 29 -13.02 -15.41 7.97
CA GLY A 29 -11.73 -14.78 8.10
C GLY A 29 -10.83 -15.55 7.18
N ARG A 30 -10.33 -14.88 6.13
CA ARG A 30 -9.32 -15.45 5.26
C ARG A 30 -8.29 -16.07 6.21
N PRO A 31 -7.95 -17.36 6.05
CA PRO A 31 -7.02 -18.02 6.96
C PRO A 31 -5.72 -17.22 6.93
N ARG A 32 -5.55 -16.35 7.93
CA ARG A 32 -4.29 -15.67 8.15
C ARG A 32 -3.41 -16.76 8.71
N VAL A 33 -2.59 -17.31 7.84
CA VAL A 33 -1.50 -18.17 8.28
C VAL A 33 -0.52 -17.20 8.95
N GLU A 34 -0.79 -16.87 10.21
CA GLU A 34 0.25 -16.39 11.09
C GLU A 34 1.22 -17.55 11.19
N LEU A 35 2.29 -17.48 10.39
CA LEU A 35 3.40 -18.38 10.53
C LEU A 35 3.86 -18.22 11.97
N GLY A 36 3.54 -19.20 12.82
CA GLY A 36 3.95 -19.17 14.22
C GLY A 36 5.44 -18.86 14.27
N ALA A 37 5.87 -18.01 15.21
CA ALA A 37 7.22 -17.43 15.29
C ALA A 37 8.39 -18.45 15.13
N ARG A 38 8.12 -19.75 15.25
CA ARG A 38 9.05 -20.86 15.04
C ARG A 38 9.41 -21.14 13.57
N SER A 39 8.60 -20.70 12.61
CA SER A 39 8.83 -20.94 11.17
C SER A 39 9.52 -19.77 10.46
N LEU A 40 9.71 -18.65 11.15
CA LEU A 40 10.48 -17.53 10.63
C LEU A 40 11.95 -17.72 10.99
N PRO A 41 12.89 -17.60 10.04
CA PRO A 41 14.30 -17.53 10.40
C PRO A 41 14.53 -16.36 11.36
N SER A 42 15.48 -16.52 12.30
CA SER A 42 15.80 -15.47 13.24
C SER A 42 16.12 -14.17 12.48
N PRO A 43 15.58 -13.03 12.93
CA PRO A 43 15.93 -11.74 12.34
C PRO A 43 17.44 -11.53 12.45
N ALA A 44 18.03 -10.89 11.44
CA ALA A 44 19.43 -10.51 11.52
C ALA A 44 19.64 -9.54 12.69
N ALA A 45 20.82 -9.53 13.32
CA ALA A 45 21.09 -8.64 14.45
C ALA A 45 20.91 -7.14 14.12
N ALA A 46 21.03 -6.78 12.84
CA ALA A 46 20.80 -5.42 12.34
C ALA A 46 19.35 -5.12 11.95
N ASP A 47 18.42 -6.09 12.05
CA ASP A 47 16.97 -5.90 11.85
C ASP A 47 16.35 -5.27 13.12
N VAL A 48 16.86 -4.10 13.46
CA VAL A 48 16.52 -3.32 14.65
C VAL A 48 16.07 -1.93 14.21
N GLY A 49 15.22 -1.30 15.02
CA GLY A 49 14.65 0.02 14.75
C GLY A 49 13.13 -0.02 14.62
N GLU A 50 12.54 1.17 14.60
CA GLU A 50 11.07 1.32 14.55
C GLU A 50 10.51 1.08 13.16
N ARG A 51 11.33 1.23 12.12
CA ARG A 51 10.89 1.18 10.71
C ARG A 51 11.85 0.32 9.90
N CYS A 52 11.37 -0.86 9.51
CA CYS A 52 12.06 -1.73 8.56
C CYS A 52 11.06 -2.20 7.49
N THR A 53 11.55 -2.36 6.26
CA THR A 53 10.75 -2.88 5.15
C THR A 53 11.63 -3.53 4.11
N ASP A 54 11.00 -4.26 3.18
CA ASP A 54 11.67 -4.76 1.99
C ASP A 54 11.66 -3.69 0.89
N VAL A 55 12.73 -3.59 0.10
CA VAL A 55 12.86 -2.76 -1.09
C VAL A 55 13.46 -3.63 -2.18
N ALA A 56 12.64 -4.05 -3.14
CA ALA A 56 12.97 -5.10 -4.10
C ALA A 56 13.44 -6.41 -3.43
N ASP A 57 14.70 -6.77 -3.59
CA ASP A 57 15.35 -7.97 -3.01
C ASP A 57 16.06 -7.67 -1.67
N THR A 58 16.09 -6.41 -1.24
CA THR A 58 16.88 -5.95 -0.11
C THR A 58 16.00 -5.58 1.07
N ARG A 59 16.40 -5.89 2.31
CA ARG A 59 15.73 -5.39 3.52
C ARG A 59 16.45 -4.14 4.02
N VAL A 60 15.69 -3.13 4.38
CA VAL A 60 16.19 -1.84 4.87
C VAL A 60 15.57 -1.51 6.21
N CYS A 61 16.37 -0.93 7.09
CA CYS A 61 15.95 -0.40 8.37
C CYS A 61 16.48 1.02 8.53
N TRP A 62 15.71 1.87 9.20
CA TRP A 62 16.15 3.21 9.59
C TRP A 62 16.31 3.25 11.11
N VAL A 63 17.53 3.56 11.55
CA VAL A 63 17.91 3.59 12.97
C VAL A 63 18.60 4.92 13.22
N ASP A 64 18.05 5.74 14.11
CA ASP A 64 18.56 7.08 14.41
C ASP A 64 18.73 7.95 13.16
N GLY A 65 17.78 7.84 12.22
CA GLY A 65 17.81 8.52 10.92
C GLY A 65 18.80 7.96 9.89
N ALA A 66 19.64 6.98 10.27
CA ALA A 66 20.58 6.32 9.37
C ALA A 66 19.93 5.12 8.68
N LEU A 67 20.02 5.09 7.35
CA LEU A 67 19.60 3.96 6.52
C LEU A 67 20.62 2.82 6.63
N ARG A 68 20.14 1.61 6.93
CA ARG A 68 20.95 0.39 7.00
C ARG A 68 20.36 -0.69 6.11
N ARG A 69 21.23 -1.32 5.30
CA ARG A 69 20.90 -2.58 4.62
C ARG A 69 21.03 -3.72 5.63
N VAL A 70 20.04 -4.58 5.64
CA VAL A 70 19.96 -5.73 6.54
C VAL A 70 19.79 -6.99 5.68
N GLU A 71 20.34 -8.10 6.16
CA GLU A 71 20.02 -9.39 5.57
C GLU A 71 18.49 -9.61 5.63
N ARG A 72 17.95 -10.19 4.57
CA ARG A 72 16.50 -10.43 4.43
C ARG A 72 16.22 -11.92 4.61
N PRO A 73 16.23 -12.46 5.84
CA PRO A 73 15.93 -13.87 6.01
C PRO A 73 14.43 -14.06 5.73
N LEU A 74 14.10 -14.88 4.74
CA LEU A 74 12.72 -15.16 4.33
C LEU A 74 12.28 -16.54 4.86
N PRO A 75 10.98 -16.75 5.12
CA PRO A 75 10.48 -18.07 5.45
C PRO A 75 10.87 -19.06 4.35
N ASN A 76 11.44 -20.21 4.71
CA ASN A 76 11.75 -21.30 3.77
C ASN A 76 10.49 -22.14 3.50
N LEU A 77 9.47 -21.49 2.97
CA LEU A 77 8.19 -22.10 2.61
C LEU A 77 7.91 -21.84 1.13
N PRO A 78 7.37 -22.83 0.40
CA PRO A 78 7.03 -22.63 -1.00
C PRO A 78 5.93 -21.59 -1.13
N THR A 79 6.17 -20.56 -1.94
CA THR A 79 5.18 -19.56 -2.32
C THR A 79 5.37 -19.21 -3.79
N GLN A 80 4.26 -18.98 -4.50
CA GLN A 80 4.28 -18.62 -5.91
C GLN A 80 4.72 -17.16 -6.12
N ARG A 81 4.45 -16.27 -5.16
CA ARG A 81 4.68 -14.82 -5.29
C ARG A 81 5.69 -14.25 -4.31
N GLY A 82 6.23 -15.09 -3.43
CA GLY A 82 7.17 -14.67 -2.40
C GLY A 82 6.47 -14.13 -1.15
N PHE A 83 7.27 -13.93 -0.12
CA PHE A 83 6.83 -13.27 1.10
C PHE A 83 7.09 -11.78 1.04
N ARG A 84 6.21 -11.04 1.71
CA ARG A 84 6.46 -9.67 2.12
C ARG A 84 6.59 -9.65 3.62
N CYS A 85 7.60 -8.95 4.13
CA CYS A 85 7.76 -8.82 5.57
C CYS A 85 7.80 -7.35 6.00
N SER A 86 7.06 -7.05 7.07
CA SER A 86 7.03 -5.74 7.73
C SER A 86 7.33 -5.89 9.23
N GLY A 87 7.47 -4.77 9.94
CA GLY A 87 7.97 -4.74 11.32
C GLY A 87 9.48 -5.00 11.38
N SER A 88 10.03 -5.17 12.58
CA SER A 88 11.47 -5.38 12.83
C SER A 88 11.70 -6.42 13.93
N GLY A 89 12.90 -6.99 13.97
CA GLY A 89 13.31 -7.93 15.00
C GLY A 89 12.32 -9.08 15.20
N ALA A 90 11.97 -9.35 16.46
CA ALA A 90 11.01 -10.39 16.83
C ALA A 90 9.54 -10.02 16.50
N ALA A 91 9.25 -8.75 16.26
CA ALA A 91 7.91 -8.27 15.88
C ALA A 91 7.69 -8.31 14.35
N ARG A 92 8.67 -8.81 13.59
CA ARG A 92 8.58 -8.94 12.15
C ARG A 92 7.48 -9.93 11.76
N VAL A 93 6.59 -9.50 10.87
CA VAL A 93 5.52 -10.33 10.31
C VAL A 93 5.78 -10.53 8.83
N CYS A 94 5.77 -11.78 8.39
CA CYS A 94 5.88 -12.14 6.98
C CYS A 94 4.56 -12.75 6.49
N GLU A 95 4.01 -12.19 5.42
CA GLU A 95 2.77 -12.65 4.81
C GLU A 95 3.04 -13.09 3.37
N ASP A 96 2.38 -14.15 2.93
CA ASP A 96 2.42 -14.55 1.52
C ASP A 96 1.70 -13.49 0.70
N ARG A 97 2.41 -12.92 -0.29
CA ARG A 97 1.87 -11.90 -1.20
C ARG A 97 0.56 -12.31 -1.85
N ARG A 98 0.30 -13.62 -1.97
CA ARG A 98 -0.93 -14.12 -2.56
C ARG A 98 -2.22 -13.73 -1.86
N HIS A 99 -2.14 -13.33 -0.60
CA HIS A 99 -3.31 -12.96 0.21
C HIS A 99 -3.62 -11.46 0.17
N ALA A 100 -2.68 -10.65 -0.31
CA ALA A 100 -2.77 -9.19 -0.26
C ALA A 100 -3.23 -8.55 -1.58
N SER A 101 -3.06 -9.22 -2.72
CA SER A 101 -3.47 -8.70 -4.03
C SER A 101 -3.66 -9.80 -5.07
N ASP A 102 -4.21 -9.47 -6.23
CA ASP A 102 -4.25 -10.39 -7.38
C ASP A 102 -2.88 -10.53 -8.06
N ALA A 103 -2.66 -11.64 -8.75
CA ALA A 103 -1.47 -11.80 -9.59
C ALA A 103 -1.54 -10.86 -10.81
N PHE A 104 -0.38 -10.54 -11.38
CA PHE A 104 -0.32 -9.85 -12.67
C PHE A 104 -0.69 -10.81 -13.81
N GLU A 105 -1.58 -10.36 -14.68
CA GLU A 105 -1.89 -11.00 -15.96
C GLU A 105 -1.13 -10.29 -17.08
N CYS A 106 -0.14 -10.94 -17.67
CA CYS A 106 0.72 -10.36 -18.69
C CYS A 106 0.32 -10.80 -20.10
N ARG A 107 0.22 -9.84 -21.03
CA ARG A 107 0.01 -10.04 -22.46
C ARG A 107 1.04 -9.21 -23.23
N GLY A 108 2.13 -9.86 -23.63
CA GLY A 108 3.26 -9.19 -24.29
C GLY A 108 3.99 -8.22 -23.35
N ASP A 109 4.01 -6.93 -23.72
CA ASP A 109 4.70 -5.88 -22.98
C ASP A 109 3.81 -5.14 -21.96
N LEU A 110 2.60 -5.64 -21.74
CA LEU A 110 1.64 -5.10 -20.79
C LEU A 110 1.24 -6.16 -19.77
N CYS A 111 1.34 -5.83 -18.49
CA CYS A 111 0.84 -6.62 -17.39
C CYS A 111 -0.21 -5.83 -16.61
N THR A 112 -1.32 -6.46 -16.25
CA THR A 112 -2.39 -5.82 -15.47
C THR A 112 -2.66 -6.57 -14.18
N GLN A 113 -2.86 -5.84 -13.10
CA GLN A 113 -3.29 -6.35 -11.80
C GLN A 113 -4.64 -5.73 -11.47
N ARG A 114 -5.69 -6.56 -11.44
CA ARG A 114 -7.08 -6.08 -11.27
C ARG A 114 -7.36 -5.53 -9.88
N HIS A 115 -6.85 -6.20 -8.84
CA HIS A 115 -7.00 -5.76 -7.45
C HIS A 115 -5.61 -5.54 -6.83
N PRO A 116 -5.00 -4.36 -7.07
CA PRO A 116 -3.76 -3.99 -6.42
C PRO A 116 -4.00 -3.85 -4.91
N ARG A 117 -2.93 -4.07 -4.15
CA ARG A 117 -2.93 -3.85 -2.70
C ARG A 117 -3.08 -2.36 -2.41
N LEU A 118 -3.92 -2.02 -1.43
CA LEU A 118 -4.13 -0.65 -0.93
C LEU A 118 -3.75 -0.56 0.55
N PRO A 119 -3.61 0.65 1.14
CA PRO A 119 -3.25 0.82 2.55
C PRO A 119 -4.26 0.25 3.53
N ASP A 120 -5.54 0.41 3.24
CA ASP A 120 -6.68 -0.13 3.98
C ASP A 120 -7.89 -0.18 3.03
N ASP A 121 -9.10 -0.32 3.57
CA ASP A 121 -10.36 -0.36 2.84
C ASP A 121 -10.97 1.03 2.55
N GLY A 122 -10.23 2.11 2.85
CA GLY A 122 -10.64 3.47 2.52
C GLY A 122 -10.59 3.78 1.02
N GLU A 123 -10.99 5.01 0.68
CA GLU A 123 -10.86 5.53 -0.68
C GLU A 123 -9.45 6.06 -0.92
N TRP A 124 -8.81 5.58 -1.99
CA TRP A 124 -7.41 5.87 -2.28
C TRP A 124 -7.20 6.26 -3.73
N GLU A 125 -6.41 7.32 -3.92
CA GLU A 125 -5.78 7.65 -5.19
C GLU A 125 -4.29 7.34 -5.09
N CYS A 126 -3.80 6.46 -5.96
CA CYS A 126 -2.44 5.93 -5.90
C CYS A 126 -1.66 6.23 -7.18
N ALA A 127 -0.35 6.42 -7.00
CA ALA A 127 0.63 6.61 -8.07
C ALA A 127 1.84 5.69 -7.83
N ASP A 128 2.48 5.28 -8.92
CA ASP A 128 3.78 4.60 -8.87
C ASP A 128 4.88 5.63 -9.12
N LEU A 129 5.75 5.84 -8.13
CA LEU A 129 6.85 6.80 -8.17
C LEU A 129 8.16 6.03 -7.99
N ASP A 130 8.91 5.84 -9.07
CA ASP A 130 10.15 5.08 -9.12
C ASP A 130 10.02 3.67 -8.51
N GLY A 131 8.85 3.05 -8.65
CA GLY A 131 8.57 1.74 -8.08
C GLY A 131 8.15 1.73 -6.61
N ALA A 132 8.09 2.86 -5.91
CA ALA A 132 7.28 2.96 -4.70
C ALA A 132 5.83 3.24 -5.07
N LEU A 133 4.86 2.72 -4.32
CA LEU A 133 3.49 3.23 -4.40
C LEU A 133 3.32 4.33 -3.37
N VAL A 134 2.76 5.44 -3.82
CA VAL A 134 2.29 6.51 -2.95
C VAL A 134 0.79 6.61 -3.17
N CYS A 135 0.03 6.61 -2.08
CA CYS A 135 -1.42 6.78 -2.11
C CYS A 135 -1.81 7.96 -1.24
N ARG A 136 -2.69 8.83 -1.76
CA ARG A 136 -3.44 9.79 -0.95
C ARG A 136 -4.83 9.26 -0.68
N GLY A 137 -5.25 9.38 0.58
CA GLY A 137 -6.59 9.01 1.01
C GLY A 137 -7.26 10.22 1.61
N TRP A 138 -8.56 10.34 1.35
CA TRP A 138 -9.41 11.32 2.02
C TRP A 138 -9.77 10.84 3.42
N ALA A 139 -10.61 11.61 4.13
CA ALA A 139 -11.10 11.23 5.46
C ALA A 139 -11.66 9.80 5.47
N GLU A 140 -11.68 9.17 6.65
CA GLU A 140 -12.20 7.80 6.83
C GLU A 140 -13.57 7.65 6.18
N ALA A 141 -13.79 6.54 5.46
CA ALA A 141 -15.05 6.26 4.80
C ALA A 141 -16.18 6.30 5.82
N ALA A 142 -17.10 7.26 5.67
CA ALA A 142 -18.17 7.45 6.64
C ALA A 142 -19.07 6.21 6.70
N GLY A 143 -19.15 5.58 7.87
CA GLY A 143 -20.14 4.53 8.16
C GLY A 143 -19.71 3.09 7.86
N VAL A 144 -18.43 2.82 7.57
CA VAL A 144 -17.87 1.46 7.52
C VAL A 144 -16.88 1.28 8.67
N VAL A 145 -16.90 0.13 9.34
CA VAL A 145 -15.86 -0.21 10.31
C VAL A 145 -14.56 -0.32 9.54
N ALA A 146 -13.64 0.62 9.73
CA ALA A 146 -12.36 0.62 9.04
C ALA A 146 -11.65 -0.71 9.25
N GLY A 147 -11.27 -1.33 8.13
CA GLY A 147 -10.42 -2.50 8.13
C GLY A 147 -9.09 -2.20 8.81
N LYS A 148 -8.41 -3.25 9.28
CA LYS A 148 -7.09 -3.10 9.87
C LYS A 148 -6.12 -2.52 8.82
N PRO A 149 -5.36 -1.46 9.13
CA PRO A 149 -4.33 -0.95 8.23
C PRO A 149 -3.34 -2.05 7.88
N ASP A 150 -2.96 -2.11 6.61
CA ASP A 150 -1.97 -3.05 6.17
C ASP A 150 -0.58 -2.61 6.69
N PRO A 151 0.13 -3.49 7.43
CA PRO A 151 1.37 -3.12 8.12
C PRO A 151 2.57 -2.94 7.16
N GLY A 152 2.38 -3.17 5.86
CA GLY A 152 3.41 -2.92 4.85
C GLY A 152 3.48 -1.46 4.40
N TRP A 153 2.48 -0.65 4.73
CA TRP A 153 2.43 0.77 4.37
C TRP A 153 2.96 1.66 5.50
N PHE A 154 3.71 2.69 5.13
CA PHE A 154 4.04 3.80 6.00
C PHE A 154 3.01 4.89 5.78
N CYS A 155 2.23 5.25 6.80
CA CYS A 155 1.18 6.25 6.69
C CYS A 155 1.44 7.45 7.62
N GLY A 156 1.02 8.63 7.17
CA GLY A 156 1.13 9.88 7.92
C GLY A 156 0.12 10.92 7.41
N PRO A 157 -0.12 12.00 8.18
CA PRO A 157 -1.00 13.08 7.74
C PRO A 157 -0.39 13.84 6.56
N ARG A 158 -1.23 14.29 5.62
CA ARG A 158 -0.78 15.16 4.52
C ARG A 158 -0.56 16.58 5.02
N GLN A 159 0.60 17.16 4.72
CA GLN A 159 0.97 18.51 5.11
C GLN A 159 0.01 19.54 4.51
N GLY A 160 -0.54 20.43 5.34
CA GLY A 160 -1.48 21.47 4.90
C GLY A 160 -2.90 21.00 4.58
N HIS A 161 -3.21 19.70 4.74
CA HIS A 161 -4.50 19.10 4.37
C HIS A 161 -5.09 18.28 5.53
N PRO A 162 -5.79 18.92 6.49
CA PRO A 162 -6.35 18.23 7.65
C PRO A 162 -7.31 17.10 7.26
N GLY A 163 -7.12 15.92 7.85
CA GLY A 163 -7.94 14.73 7.59
C GLY A 163 -7.51 13.90 6.38
N GLU A 164 -6.64 14.41 5.51
CA GLU A 164 -6.04 13.62 4.44
C GLU A 164 -4.80 12.86 4.91
N ARG A 165 -4.55 11.71 4.31
CA ARG A 165 -3.45 10.80 4.66
C ARG A 165 -2.61 10.50 3.44
N ILE A 166 -1.29 10.41 3.63
CA ILE A 166 -0.35 9.86 2.66
C ILE A 166 0.15 8.52 3.17
N CYS A 167 0.04 7.50 2.33
CA CYS A 167 0.57 6.16 2.61
C CYS A 167 1.58 5.76 1.52
N VAL A 168 2.67 5.14 1.93
CA VAL A 168 3.78 4.74 1.06
C VAL A 168 4.06 3.25 1.20
N ASP A 169 4.08 2.53 0.08
CA ASP A 169 4.54 1.15 -0.04
C ASP A 169 5.85 1.12 -0.82
N LEU A 170 6.95 0.77 -0.15
CA LEU A 170 8.29 0.65 -0.75
C LEU A 170 8.59 -0.75 -1.32
N ALA A 171 7.67 -1.70 -1.12
CA ALA A 171 7.78 -3.10 -1.50
C ALA A 171 6.60 -3.60 -2.36
N PRO A 172 6.06 -2.81 -3.32
CA PRO A 172 4.86 -3.24 -4.02
C PRO A 172 5.13 -4.46 -4.89
N GLU A 173 4.08 -5.24 -5.15
CA GLU A 173 4.17 -6.33 -6.11
C GLU A 173 4.54 -5.80 -7.49
N ARG A 174 5.28 -6.60 -8.27
CA ARG A 174 5.63 -6.25 -9.65
C ARG A 174 5.55 -7.50 -10.52
N PRO A 175 5.33 -7.34 -11.84
CA PRO A 175 5.54 -8.45 -12.74
C PRO A 175 7.01 -8.91 -12.68
N ALA A 176 7.23 -10.21 -12.90
CA ALA A 176 8.57 -10.78 -12.85
C ALA A 176 9.45 -10.28 -14.02
N GLY A 177 10.76 -10.25 -13.79
CA GLY A 177 11.76 -9.98 -14.83
C GLY A 177 12.12 -8.50 -15.01
N GLU A 178 12.03 -8.04 -16.26
CA GLU A 178 12.44 -6.72 -16.77
C GLU A 178 11.98 -5.53 -15.92
N PRO A 179 12.58 -4.33 -16.07
CA PRO A 179 12.02 -3.13 -15.46
C PRO A 179 10.61 -2.86 -16.00
N TRP A 180 9.69 -2.55 -15.09
CA TRP A 180 8.30 -2.23 -15.39
C TRP A 180 7.99 -0.82 -14.93
N SER A 181 7.31 -0.06 -15.78
CA SER A 181 6.72 1.23 -15.45
C SER A 181 5.23 1.02 -15.23
N CYS A 182 4.76 1.20 -14.00
CA CYS A 182 3.38 0.96 -13.64
C CYS A 182 2.61 2.27 -13.48
N LYS A 183 1.30 2.21 -13.69
CA LYS A 183 0.35 3.29 -13.41
C LYS A 183 -0.95 2.70 -12.90
N PHE A 184 -1.66 3.45 -12.07
CA PHE A 184 -3.03 3.12 -11.72
C PHE A 184 -3.97 3.57 -12.83
N GLN A 185 -4.98 2.75 -13.10
CA GLN A 185 -6.08 3.03 -14.01
C GLN A 185 -7.37 2.99 -13.20
N PHE A 186 -8.17 4.05 -13.33
CA PHE A 186 -9.44 4.24 -12.61
C PHE A 186 -10.61 4.24 -13.61
N GLU A 187 -10.63 3.30 -14.55
CA GLU A 187 -11.62 3.24 -15.64
C GLU A 187 -12.89 2.44 -15.27
N ALA A 188 -12.98 1.90 -14.04
CA ALA A 188 -14.12 1.15 -13.52
C ALA A 188 -14.32 1.44 -12.01
N GLU A 189 -15.27 0.75 -11.37
CA GLU A 189 -15.58 0.88 -9.92
C GLU A 189 -14.38 0.54 -9.00
N LEU A 190 -13.34 -0.12 -9.51
CA LEU A 190 -12.17 -0.54 -8.73
C LEU A 190 -10.86 -0.12 -9.40
N PRO A 191 -9.85 0.31 -8.62
CA PRO A 191 -8.54 0.66 -9.16
C PRO A 191 -7.83 -0.58 -9.70
N ALA A 192 -7.28 -0.50 -10.92
CA ALA A 192 -6.38 -1.49 -11.47
C ALA A 192 -4.97 -0.92 -11.63
N ARG A 193 -3.94 -1.77 -11.64
CA ARG A 193 -2.55 -1.35 -11.91
C ARG A 193 -2.06 -1.96 -13.20
N ALA A 194 -1.69 -1.11 -14.16
CA ALA A 194 -1.17 -1.50 -15.45
C ALA A 194 0.32 -1.18 -15.53
N CYS A 195 1.13 -2.17 -15.89
CA CYS A 195 2.57 -2.08 -15.99
C CYS A 195 3.00 -2.33 -17.43
N ALA A 196 3.68 -1.36 -18.03
CA ALA A 196 4.31 -1.49 -19.32
C ALA A 196 5.80 -1.80 -19.15
N ARG A 197 6.37 -2.63 -20.03
CA ARG A 197 7.81 -2.93 -19.99
C ARG A 197 8.62 -1.66 -20.27
N GLY A 198 9.70 -1.47 -19.52
CA GLY A 198 10.60 -0.31 -19.63
C GLY A 198 10.40 0.72 -18.53
N GLY A 199 11.19 1.81 -18.59
CA GLY A 199 11.20 2.90 -17.60
C GLY A 199 12.51 2.99 -16.81
N PRO A 200 12.65 4.01 -15.94
CA PRO A 200 13.91 4.33 -15.24
C PRO A 200 14.39 3.28 -14.23
N GLY A 201 13.72 2.13 -14.14
CA GLY A 201 14.02 1.08 -13.20
C GLY A 201 13.63 1.48 -11.77
N PRO A 202 13.17 0.52 -10.96
CA PRO A 202 12.61 0.85 -9.66
C PRO A 202 13.67 1.10 -8.57
N LEU A 203 13.22 1.60 -7.42
CA LEU A 203 13.93 1.45 -6.14
C LEU A 203 14.42 0.00 -5.96
N GLY A 204 15.63 -0.14 -5.41
CA GLY A 204 16.36 -1.39 -5.30
C GLY A 204 17.20 -1.77 -6.53
N ARG A 205 17.18 -0.97 -7.61
CA ARG A 205 18.11 -1.15 -8.74
C ARG A 205 19.55 -0.81 -8.36
N ALA A 206 20.49 -1.28 -9.19
CA ALA A 206 21.90 -0.92 -9.06
C ALA A 206 22.12 0.59 -9.21
N CYS A 207 23.11 1.15 -8.51
CA CYS A 207 23.30 2.61 -8.49
C CYS A 207 23.65 3.18 -9.86
N GLY A 208 24.47 2.48 -10.64
CA GLY A 208 24.78 2.80 -12.04
C GLY A 208 24.80 4.29 -12.37
N ALA A 209 23.84 4.72 -13.20
CA ALA A 209 23.67 6.10 -13.69
C ALA A 209 23.12 7.11 -12.65
N GLY A 210 23.11 6.77 -11.37
CA GLY A 210 22.53 7.56 -10.29
C GLY A 210 21.18 7.04 -9.82
N CYS A 211 20.84 7.40 -8.59
CA CYS A 211 19.61 6.98 -7.92
C CYS A 211 18.49 8.02 -8.07
N PRO A 212 17.21 7.59 -8.08
CA PRO A 212 16.08 8.52 -8.10
C PRO A 212 16.16 9.56 -6.98
N PHE A 213 15.59 10.75 -7.21
CA PHE A 213 15.51 11.77 -6.17
C PHE A 213 14.78 11.23 -4.93
N GLY A 214 15.27 11.57 -3.73
CA GLY A 214 14.76 11.02 -2.47
C GLY A 214 15.30 9.62 -2.09
N SER A 215 16.27 9.10 -2.84
CA SER A 215 16.98 7.86 -2.53
C SER A 215 18.50 8.06 -2.50
N ALA A 216 19.20 7.13 -1.88
CA ALA A 216 20.66 7.13 -1.74
C ALA A 216 21.26 5.84 -2.31
N CYS A 217 22.47 5.94 -2.85
CA CYS A 217 23.25 4.77 -3.21
C CYS A 217 23.88 4.14 -1.95
N VAL A 218 23.40 2.97 -1.55
CA VAL A 218 23.94 2.23 -0.39
C VAL A 218 24.25 0.81 -0.84
N LEU A 219 25.53 0.44 -0.74
CA LEU A 219 26.03 -0.88 -1.16
C LEU A 219 25.60 -1.26 -2.59
N ASP A 220 25.81 -0.34 -3.53
CA ASP A 220 25.45 -0.45 -4.95
C ASP A 220 23.94 -0.63 -5.22
N ARG A 221 23.07 -0.18 -4.30
CA ARG A 221 21.62 -0.20 -4.51
C ARG A 221 21.00 1.16 -4.23
N CYS A 222 20.03 1.55 -5.06
CA CYS A 222 19.23 2.75 -4.84
C CYS A 222 18.14 2.47 -3.81
N LEU A 223 18.36 2.94 -2.59
CA LEU A 223 17.48 2.70 -1.45
C LEU A 223 16.84 4.02 -0.99
N PRO A 224 15.54 4.03 -0.67
CA PRO A 224 14.86 5.25 -0.27
C PRO A 224 15.41 5.78 1.05
N LEU A 225 15.46 7.10 1.19
CA LEU A 225 15.64 7.74 2.50
C LEU A 225 14.45 7.43 3.42
N GLU A 226 14.59 7.64 4.73
CA GLU A 226 13.56 7.28 5.71
C GLU A 226 12.19 7.83 5.32
N PRO A 227 11.18 6.98 5.10
CA PRO A 227 9.86 7.45 4.70
C PRO A 227 9.24 8.27 5.84
N LYS A 228 8.90 9.52 5.51
CA LYS A 228 8.11 10.43 6.34
C LYS A 228 6.91 10.89 5.51
N PRO A 229 5.90 10.01 5.34
CA PRO A 229 4.74 10.29 4.50
C PRO A 229 4.06 11.59 4.92
N GLY A 230 3.93 12.51 3.97
CA GLY A 230 3.36 13.84 4.23
C GLY A 230 3.08 14.67 2.99
N CYS A 231 3.55 14.26 1.81
CA CYS A 231 3.26 14.97 0.56
C CYS A 231 2.70 14.03 -0.52
N TRP A 232 1.85 14.58 -1.36
CA TRP A 232 1.36 13.98 -2.60
C TRP A 232 2.02 14.63 -3.82
N ILE A 233 2.24 15.94 -3.75
CA ILE A 233 2.82 16.78 -4.81
C ILE A 233 3.83 17.75 -4.21
N ASP A 234 4.71 18.32 -5.04
CA ASP A 234 5.73 19.28 -4.62
C ASP A 234 5.16 20.48 -3.83
N LYS A 235 3.93 20.90 -4.15
CA LYS A 235 3.25 22.01 -3.47
C LYS A 235 2.93 21.74 -1.99
N ASP A 236 2.92 20.48 -1.57
CA ASP A 236 2.70 20.13 -0.16
C ASP A 236 3.95 20.37 0.70
N CYS A 237 5.10 20.61 0.07
CA CYS A 237 6.38 20.82 0.73
C CYS A 237 6.73 22.31 0.87
N ASP A 238 7.59 22.62 1.85
CA ASP A 238 8.13 23.96 2.05
C ASP A 238 9.05 24.38 0.89
N GLU A 239 9.33 25.69 0.80
CA GLU A 239 10.20 26.25 -0.23
C GLU A 239 11.60 25.58 -0.19
N GLY A 240 12.10 25.19 -1.38
CA GLY A 240 13.38 24.48 -1.51
C GLY A 240 13.29 22.96 -1.32
N ALA A 241 12.10 22.41 -1.09
CA ALA A 241 11.86 20.96 -1.05
C ALA A 241 10.96 20.48 -2.19
N LYS A 242 11.03 19.18 -2.49
CA LYS A 242 10.16 18.48 -3.44
C LYS A 242 9.63 17.18 -2.84
N CYS A 243 8.49 16.72 -3.36
CA CYS A 243 7.91 15.47 -2.91
C CYS A 243 8.60 14.28 -3.58
N ALA A 244 9.21 13.40 -2.78
CA ALA A 244 9.85 12.19 -3.25
C ALA A 244 9.35 10.98 -2.47
N HIS A 245 8.72 10.03 -3.17
CA HIS A 245 8.14 8.82 -2.58
C HIS A 245 7.24 9.13 -1.37
N GLY A 246 6.44 10.19 -1.47
CA GLY A 246 5.51 10.64 -0.42
C GLY A 246 6.13 11.43 0.73
N SER A 247 7.44 11.70 0.70
CA SER A 247 8.15 12.49 1.73
C SER A 247 8.74 13.77 1.14
N CYS A 248 8.63 14.89 1.86
CA CYS A 248 9.32 16.12 1.45
C CYS A 248 10.84 15.99 1.63
N ARG A 249 11.59 16.33 0.58
CA ARG A 249 13.06 16.27 0.55
C ARG A 249 13.62 17.59 0.07
N GLU A 250 14.61 18.10 0.78
CA GLU A 250 15.37 19.27 0.33
C GLU A 250 16.06 18.98 -1.00
N LEU A 251 16.10 19.99 -1.87
CA LEU A 251 16.86 19.91 -3.10
C LEU A 251 18.37 19.95 -2.78
N PRO A 252 19.21 19.21 -3.52
CA PRO A 252 20.65 19.36 -3.41
C PRO A 252 21.02 20.81 -3.70
N ARG A 253 21.82 21.43 -2.83
CA ARG A 253 22.38 22.76 -3.05
C ARG A 253 23.46 22.75 -4.12
#